data_AF-A0A433YC03-F1
#
_entry.id   AF-A0A433YC03-F1
#
_cell.length_a   1.000
_cell.length_b   1.000
_cell.length_c   1.000
_cell.angle_alpha   90.00
_cell.angle_beta   90.00
_cell.angle_gamma   90.00
#
_symmetry.space_group_name_H-M   'P 1'
#
loop_
_entity.id
_entity.type
_entity.pdbx_description
1 polymer ?
#
loop_
_entity_poly.entity_id
_entity_poly.type
_entity_poly.pdbx_seq_one_letter_code
_entity_poly.pdbx_strand_id
1 'polypeptide(L)'
;MIKYNQDEYLERQFKKSILTLAADPLEQVISEIPGCITCDMAEEFDSYRTLYFVEQWSRFTTEQVDIINQIDHILSEHSGEAFKCLFLRSVDEIDMSVISEVLESEEWVTIRELARRFIRSMKWEWENLGGYVHQGNNIWKKIDN
;
A
#
# COMPACT_ATOMS: atom_id res chain seq x y z
N MET A 1 21.63 -12.08 -17.15
CA MET A 1 20.26 -11.95 -17.68
C MET A 1 19.17 -12.23 -16.62
N ILE A 2 19.48 -12.07 -15.32
CA ILE A 2 18.54 -12.30 -14.19
C ILE A 2 18.04 -10.98 -13.59
N LYS A 3 18.86 -9.92 -13.65
CA LYS A 3 18.56 -8.60 -13.04
C LYS A 3 17.33 -7.89 -13.64
N TYR A 4 17.13 -7.99 -14.97
CA TYR A 4 15.99 -7.34 -15.65
C TYR A 4 14.63 -7.81 -15.09
N ASN A 5 14.49 -9.10 -14.80
CA ASN A 5 13.24 -9.67 -14.30
C ASN A 5 12.98 -9.31 -12.83
N GLN A 6 14.05 -8.97 -12.08
CA GLN A 6 13.95 -8.53 -10.70
C GLN A 6 13.57 -7.05 -10.60
N ASP A 7 14.18 -6.19 -11.41
CA ASP A 7 13.87 -4.75 -11.41
C ASP A 7 12.42 -4.50 -11.86
N GLU A 8 11.93 -5.20 -12.89
CA GLU A 8 10.53 -5.13 -13.33
C GLU A 8 9.55 -5.65 -12.26
N TYR A 9 9.92 -6.74 -11.58
CA TYR A 9 9.12 -7.26 -10.47
C TYR A 9 9.03 -6.23 -9.33
N LEU A 10 10.16 -5.65 -8.93
CA LEU A 10 10.24 -4.68 -7.84
C LEU A 10 9.51 -3.38 -8.18
N GLU A 11 9.63 -2.88 -9.42
CA GLU A 11 8.86 -1.74 -9.90
C GLU A 11 7.35 -2.02 -9.81
N ARG A 12 6.93 -3.20 -10.29
CA ARG A 12 5.51 -3.59 -10.24
C ARG A 12 5.00 -3.66 -8.81
N GLN A 13 5.77 -4.24 -7.89
CA GLN A 13 5.35 -4.33 -6.49
C GLN A 13 5.34 -2.97 -5.78
N PHE A 14 6.32 -2.11 -6.08
CA PHE A 14 6.31 -0.73 -5.60
C PHE A 14 5.09 0.05 -6.15
N LYS A 15 4.78 -0.11 -7.44
CA LYS A 15 3.57 0.47 -8.02
C LYS A 15 2.31 -0.03 -7.30
N LYS A 16 2.21 -1.33 -7.02
CA LYS A 16 1.08 -1.91 -6.29
C LYS A 16 0.94 -1.35 -4.89
N SER A 17 2.02 -1.27 -4.11
CA SER A 17 1.92 -0.72 -2.76
C SER A 17 1.47 0.75 -2.76
N ILE A 18 1.93 1.56 -3.72
CA ILE A 18 1.45 2.94 -3.89
C ILE A 18 -0.02 2.98 -4.31
N LEU A 19 -0.45 2.12 -5.23
CA LEU A 19 -1.86 2.02 -5.63
C LEU A 19 -2.74 1.64 -4.43
N THR A 20 -2.31 0.68 -3.60
CA THR A 20 -3.00 0.32 -2.37
C THR A 20 -3.11 1.52 -1.41
N LEU A 21 -2.02 2.25 -1.15
CA LEU A 21 -2.09 3.45 -0.33
C LEU A 21 -3.03 4.53 -0.91
N ALA A 22 -3.13 4.63 -2.22
CA ALA A 22 -3.95 5.60 -2.93
C ALA A 22 -5.44 5.22 -3.09
N ALA A 23 -5.79 3.97 -2.81
CA ALA A 23 -7.12 3.41 -3.10
C ALA A 23 -8.20 4.04 -2.22
N ASP A 24 -9.43 3.58 -2.29
CA ASP A 24 -10.48 4.00 -1.35
C ASP A 24 -10.43 3.09 -0.10
N PRO A 25 -10.95 3.50 1.07
CA PRO A 25 -10.86 2.67 2.28
C PRO A 25 -11.37 1.24 2.11
N LEU A 26 -12.47 1.05 1.39
CA LEU A 26 -13.02 -0.28 1.13
C LEU A 26 -12.09 -1.12 0.23
N GLU A 27 -11.49 -0.50 -0.79
CA GLU A 27 -10.59 -1.20 -1.71
C GLU A 27 -9.27 -1.58 -1.01
N GLN A 28 -8.73 -0.70 -0.15
CA GLN A 28 -7.60 -1.02 0.74
C GLN A 28 -7.86 -2.24 1.61
N VAL A 29 -9.06 -2.31 2.19
CA VAL A 29 -9.46 -3.43 3.02
C VAL A 29 -9.57 -4.71 2.19
N ILE A 30 -10.23 -4.66 1.04
CA ILE A 30 -10.40 -5.83 0.17
C ILE A 30 -9.06 -6.35 -0.36
N SER A 31 -8.12 -5.46 -0.69
CA SER A 31 -6.82 -5.86 -1.25
C SER A 31 -5.92 -6.56 -0.22
N GLU A 32 -6.07 -6.25 1.07
CA GLU A 32 -5.20 -6.76 2.13
C GLU A 32 -5.85 -7.76 3.10
N ILE A 33 -7.17 -7.96 3.10
CA ILE A 33 -7.79 -9.02 3.92
C ILE A 33 -7.32 -10.40 3.42
N PRO A 34 -6.93 -11.33 4.30
CA PRO A 34 -6.99 -11.25 5.77
C PRO A 34 -5.68 -10.78 6.41
N GLY A 35 -5.77 -10.01 7.50
CA GLY A 35 -4.57 -9.52 8.19
C GLY A 35 -4.81 -8.23 8.97
N CYS A 36 -3.71 -7.56 9.33
CA CYS A 36 -3.76 -6.19 9.83
C CYS A 36 -3.59 -5.25 8.65
N ILE A 37 -4.70 -4.81 8.05
CA ILE A 37 -4.73 -4.01 6.82
C ILE A 37 -3.79 -2.82 6.87
N THR A 38 -3.81 -2.06 7.96
CA THR A 38 -2.93 -0.90 8.18
C THR A 38 -1.46 -1.26 8.31
N CYS A 39 -1.16 -2.37 8.99
CA CYS A 39 0.21 -2.85 9.17
C CYS A 39 0.76 -3.38 7.84
N ASP A 40 -0.02 -4.22 7.16
CA ASP A 40 0.35 -4.89 5.93
C ASP A 40 0.64 -3.85 4.81
N MET A 41 -0.20 -2.82 4.68
CA MET A 41 0.06 -1.71 3.74
C MET A 41 1.36 -0.94 4.07
N ALA A 42 1.62 -0.67 5.35
CA ALA A 42 2.82 0.05 5.77
C ALA A 42 4.09 -0.78 5.53
N GLU A 43 4.06 -2.07 5.86
CA GLU A 43 5.16 -3.01 5.64
C GLU A 43 5.44 -3.24 4.15
N GLU A 44 4.40 -3.40 3.32
CA GLU A 44 4.56 -3.52 1.86
C GLU A 44 5.18 -2.24 1.27
N PHE A 45 4.70 -1.07 1.67
CA PHE A 45 5.27 0.20 1.23
C PHE A 45 6.74 0.33 1.61
N ASP A 46 7.10 0.14 2.88
CA ASP A 46 8.48 0.28 3.35
C ASP A 46 9.43 -0.70 2.63
N SER A 47 8.99 -1.95 2.51
CA SER A 47 9.75 -3.00 1.82
C SER A 47 10.08 -2.60 0.38
N TYR A 48 9.08 -2.20 -0.41
CA TYR A 48 9.30 -1.89 -1.82
C TYR A 48 9.89 -0.50 -2.05
N ARG A 49 9.65 0.46 -1.15
CA ARG A 49 10.39 1.73 -1.15
C ARG A 49 11.89 1.45 -0.99
N THR A 50 12.27 0.63 0.00
CA THR A 50 13.67 0.32 0.27
C THR A 50 14.30 -0.48 -0.87
N LEU A 51 13.61 -1.52 -1.35
CA LEU A 51 14.15 -2.42 -2.37
C LEU A 51 14.18 -1.83 -3.78
N TYR A 52 13.25 -0.93 -4.13
CA TYR A 52 13.14 -0.35 -5.47
C TYR A 52 13.44 1.14 -5.49
N PHE A 53 12.69 1.94 -4.73
CA PHE A 53 12.72 3.39 -4.85
C PHE A 53 14.08 3.97 -4.46
N VAL A 54 14.63 3.55 -3.32
CA VAL A 54 15.94 4.01 -2.82
C VAL A 54 17.06 3.61 -3.77
N GLU A 55 17.06 2.38 -4.27
CA GLU A 55 18.05 1.88 -5.24
C GLU A 55 18.00 2.63 -6.58
N GLN A 56 16.81 3.11 -6.97
CA GLN A 56 16.57 3.81 -8.24
C GLN A 56 16.41 5.32 -8.07
N TRP A 57 16.76 5.89 -6.91
CA TRP A 57 16.44 7.27 -6.52
C TRP A 57 16.74 8.32 -7.59
N SER A 58 17.89 8.18 -8.26
CA SER A 58 18.35 9.09 -9.33
C SER A 58 17.43 9.16 -10.56
N ARG A 59 16.49 8.22 -10.71
CA ARG A 59 15.50 8.19 -11.80
C ARG A 59 14.25 9.01 -11.50
N PHE A 60 14.05 9.43 -10.26
CA PHE A 60 12.87 10.16 -9.83
C PHE A 60 13.14 11.66 -9.78
N THR A 61 12.08 12.44 -10.01
CA THR A 61 12.13 13.90 -9.82
C THR A 61 12.20 14.25 -8.33
N THR A 62 12.65 15.46 -8.02
CA THR A 62 12.62 15.97 -6.64
C THR A 62 11.21 15.91 -6.05
N GLU A 63 10.17 16.23 -6.82
CA GLU A 63 8.78 16.12 -6.36
C GLU A 63 8.40 14.68 -5.99
N GLN A 64 8.76 13.69 -6.82
CA GLN A 64 8.46 12.28 -6.56
C GLN A 64 9.16 11.79 -5.28
N VAL A 65 10.41 12.18 -5.12
CA VAL A 65 11.21 11.95 -3.92
C VAL A 65 10.56 12.56 -2.68
N ASP A 66 10.17 13.83 -2.75
CA ASP A 66 9.59 14.54 -1.62
C ASP A 66 8.25 13.93 -1.19
N ILE A 67 7.44 13.45 -2.13
CA ILE A 67 6.18 12.76 -1.82
C ILE A 67 6.44 11.44 -1.10
N ILE A 68 7.34 10.59 -1.61
CA ILE A 68 7.64 9.30 -0.99
C ILE A 68 8.22 9.48 0.41
N ASN A 69 9.08 10.48 0.61
CA ASN A 69 9.62 10.79 1.94
C ASN A 69 8.54 11.29 2.91
N GLN A 70 7.53 12.02 2.44
CA GLN A 70 6.41 12.42 3.31
C GLN A 70 5.56 11.21 3.72
N ILE A 71 5.28 10.28 2.80
CA ILE A 71 4.57 9.03 3.13
C ILE A 71 5.38 8.22 4.15
N ASP A 72 6.67 8.02 3.90
CA ASP A 72 7.60 7.33 4.81
C ASP A 72 7.65 7.98 6.19
N HIS A 73 7.71 9.31 6.24
CA HIS A 73 7.70 10.06 7.48
C HIS A 73 6.42 9.83 8.28
N ILE A 74 5.25 9.96 7.66
CA ILE A 74 3.96 9.72 8.34
C ILE A 74 3.89 8.27 8.86
N LEU A 75 4.27 7.30 8.04
CA LEU A 75 4.25 5.88 8.43
C LEU A 75 5.25 5.56 9.56
N SER A 76 6.43 6.17 9.56
CA SER A 76 7.49 5.93 10.55
C SER A 76 7.26 6.64 11.89
N GLU A 77 6.71 7.86 11.89
CA GLU A 77 6.44 8.60 13.13
C GLU A 77 5.35 7.96 13.99
N HIS A 78 4.49 7.15 13.36
CA HIS A 78 3.30 6.59 13.98
C HIS A 78 3.39 5.06 14.17
N SER A 79 4.58 4.46 13.95
CA SER A 79 4.86 3.07 14.29
C SER A 79 4.99 2.91 15.81
N GLY A 80 3.91 2.50 16.48
CA GLY A 80 3.95 2.20 17.92
C GLY A 80 2.59 2.22 18.59
N GLU A 81 1.80 3.29 18.42
CA GLU A 81 0.49 3.44 19.07
C GLU A 81 -0.52 4.32 18.30
N ALA A 82 -0.09 5.10 17.31
CA ALA A 82 -0.95 6.11 16.69
C ALA A 82 -1.72 5.62 15.45
N PHE A 83 -1.18 4.63 14.72
CA PHE A 83 -1.99 3.90 13.74
C PHE A 83 -2.78 2.79 14.44
N LYS A 84 -4.09 2.99 14.59
CA LYS A 84 -5.01 1.96 15.08
C LYS A 84 -4.96 0.75 14.13
N CYS A 85 -4.54 -0.41 14.63
CA CYS A 85 -4.52 -1.64 13.85
C CYS A 85 -5.93 -2.01 13.38
N LEU A 86 -6.14 -2.10 12.07
CA LEU A 86 -7.38 -2.62 11.48
C LEU A 86 -7.20 -4.10 11.14
N PHE A 87 -7.56 -4.98 12.07
CA PHE A 87 -7.45 -6.43 11.86
C PHE A 87 -8.78 -7.03 11.42
N LEU A 88 -8.79 -7.70 10.27
CA LEU A 88 -9.97 -8.35 9.70
C LEU A 88 -9.61 -9.74 9.15
N ARG A 89 -10.40 -10.76 9.48
CA ARG A 89 -10.14 -12.16 9.08
C ARG A 89 -10.83 -12.55 7.78
N SER A 90 -11.88 -11.82 7.39
CA SER A 90 -12.65 -12.09 6.20
C SER A 90 -13.48 -10.89 5.78
N VAL A 91 -14.00 -10.93 4.55
CA VAL A 91 -14.91 -9.91 4.01
C VAL A 91 -16.22 -9.78 4.79
N ASP A 92 -16.64 -10.84 5.49
CA ASP A 92 -17.87 -10.84 6.30
C ASP A 92 -17.72 -10.04 7.61
N GLU A 93 -16.49 -9.69 8.01
CA GLU A 93 -16.19 -8.87 9.19
C GLU A 93 -16.10 -7.36 8.84
N ILE A 94 -16.33 -6.98 7.58
CA ILE A 94 -16.27 -5.59 7.13
C ILE A 94 -17.41 -4.78 7.78
N ASP A 95 -17.04 -3.94 8.74
CA ASP A 95 -17.89 -2.88 9.29
C ASP A 95 -17.35 -1.52 8.84
N MET A 96 -18.13 -0.82 8.00
CA MET A 96 -17.74 0.48 7.46
C MET A 96 -17.54 1.54 8.54
N SER A 97 -18.20 1.43 9.70
CA SER A 97 -18.01 2.39 10.79
C SER A 97 -16.60 2.28 11.40
N VAL A 98 -16.10 1.05 11.56
CA VAL A 98 -14.73 0.78 12.05
C VAL A 98 -13.70 1.17 11.00
N ILE A 99 -13.97 0.88 9.72
CA ILE A 99 -13.11 1.27 8.60
C ILE A 99 -12.96 2.79 8.55
N SER A 100 -14.06 3.54 8.63
CA SER A 100 -14.01 5.00 8.61
C SER A 100 -13.28 5.56 9.83
N GLU A 101 -13.44 4.98 11.02
CA GLU A 101 -12.70 5.45 12.20
C GLU A 101 -11.18 5.34 12.02
N VAL A 102 -10.69 4.34 11.29
CA VAL A 102 -9.26 4.11 11.06
C VAL A 102 -8.76 4.77 9.78
N LEU A 103 -9.31 4.38 8.63
CA LEU A 103 -8.78 4.74 7.31
C LEU A 103 -9.24 6.12 6.80
N GLU A 104 -10.12 6.80 7.54
CA GLU A 104 -10.45 8.22 7.33
C GLU A 104 -9.81 9.11 8.42
N SER A 105 -8.83 8.61 9.17
CA SER A 105 -7.99 9.46 10.02
C SER A 105 -7.20 10.45 9.14
N GLU A 106 -6.80 11.58 9.72
CA GLU A 106 -6.06 12.63 9.01
C GLU A 106 -4.80 12.09 8.32
N GLU A 107 -4.10 11.18 8.99
CA GLU A 107 -2.89 10.54 8.50
C GLU A 107 -3.17 9.66 7.28
N TRP A 108 -4.18 8.80 7.33
CA TRP A 108 -4.55 7.92 6.22
C TRP A 108 -5.11 8.69 5.03
N VAL A 109 -5.89 9.75 5.26
CA VAL A 109 -6.34 10.66 4.21
C VAL A 109 -5.14 11.33 3.55
N THR A 110 -4.20 11.84 4.34
CA THR A 110 -2.98 12.50 3.82
C THR A 110 -2.12 11.54 3.01
N ILE A 111 -1.88 10.32 3.52
CA ILE A 111 -1.15 9.26 2.80
C ILE A 111 -1.81 8.97 1.45
N ARG A 112 -3.14 8.82 1.43
CA ARG A 112 -3.92 8.53 0.23
C ARG A 112 -3.79 9.65 -0.81
N GLU A 113 -3.86 10.90 -0.37
CA GLU A 113 -3.70 12.06 -1.26
C GLU A 113 -2.28 12.17 -1.83
N LEU A 114 -1.26 11.94 -1.00
CA LEU A 114 0.15 11.91 -1.41
C LEU A 114 0.39 10.77 -2.42
N ALA A 115 -0.11 9.57 -2.15
CA ALA A 115 0.02 8.42 -3.05
C ALA A 115 -0.68 8.69 -4.40
N ARG A 116 -1.90 9.27 -4.39
CA ARG A 116 -2.60 9.71 -5.61
C ARG A 116 -1.80 10.75 -6.39
N ARG A 117 -1.14 11.68 -5.71
CA ARG A 117 -0.26 12.68 -6.36
C ARG A 117 0.97 12.02 -6.99
N PHE A 118 1.57 11.03 -6.33
CA PHE A 118 2.68 10.26 -6.87
C PHE A 118 2.28 9.48 -8.13
N ILE A 119 1.14 8.79 -8.12
CA ILE A 119 0.60 8.06 -9.29
C ILE A 119 0.45 9.01 -10.48
N ARG A 120 -0.12 10.21 -10.25
CA ARG A 120 -0.27 11.23 -11.29
C ARG A 120 1.08 11.71 -11.84
N SER A 121 2.08 11.92 -10.98
CA SER A 121 3.41 12.37 -11.43
C SER A 121 4.15 11.28 -12.22
N MET A 122 3.93 10.01 -11.87
CA MET A 122 4.45 8.85 -12.60
C MET A 122 3.68 8.54 -13.89
N LYS A 123 2.52 9.19 -14.11
CA LYS A 123 1.57 8.87 -15.20
C LYS A 123 1.15 7.40 -15.20
N TRP A 124 1.06 6.81 -14.01
CA TRP A 124 0.56 5.46 -13.87
C TRP A 124 -0.96 5.44 -13.99
N GLU A 125 -1.47 4.45 -14.71
CA GLU A 125 -2.90 4.17 -14.74
C GLU A 125 -3.33 3.47 -13.47
N TRP A 126 -4.59 3.69 -13.09
CA TRP A 126 -5.23 2.94 -12.02
C TRP A 126 -5.40 1.49 -12.45
N GLU A 127 -5.03 0.56 -11.59
CA GLU A 127 -5.16 -0.88 -11.82
C GLU A 127 -6.00 -1.48 -10.70
N ASN A 128 -6.71 -2.58 -11.00
CA ASN A 128 -7.47 -3.29 -9.99
C ASN A 128 -6.49 -4.02 -9.05
N LEU A 129 -6.57 -3.71 -7.75
CA LEU A 129 -5.68 -4.27 -6.74
C LEU A 129 -5.90 -5.76 -6.45
N GLY A 130 -7.04 -6.31 -6.88
CA GLY A 130 -7.42 -7.68 -6.58
C GLY A 130 -7.74 -7.87 -5.09
N GLY A 131 -7.61 -9.09 -4.63
CA GLY A 131 -7.82 -9.45 -3.22
C GLY A 131 -7.40 -10.88 -2.96
N TYR A 132 -7.51 -11.34 -1.71
CA TYR A 132 -7.15 -12.71 -1.37
C TYR A 132 -8.34 -13.67 -1.57
N VAL A 133 -8.02 -14.86 -2.05
CA VAL A 133 -8.97 -15.97 -2.14
C VAL A 133 -8.49 -17.13 -1.26
N HIS A 134 -9.41 -17.67 -0.48
CA HIS A 134 -9.17 -18.83 0.37
C HIS A 134 -9.04 -20.09 -0.50
N GLN A 135 -7.88 -20.76 -0.44
CA GLN A 135 -7.60 -21.98 -1.19
C GLN A 135 -7.82 -23.26 -0.37
N GLY A 136 -8.33 -23.16 0.85
CA GLY A 136 -8.44 -24.28 1.80
C GLY A 136 -7.23 -24.38 2.73
N ASN A 137 -7.33 -25.23 3.77
CA ASN A 137 -6.27 -25.44 4.77
C ASN A 137 -5.74 -24.15 5.44
N ASN A 138 -6.59 -23.14 5.63
CA ASN A 138 -6.20 -21.81 6.14
C ASN A 138 -5.15 -21.09 5.28
N ILE A 139 -5.06 -21.43 3.98
CA ILE A 139 -4.17 -20.78 3.02
C ILE A 139 -4.97 -19.74 2.23
N TRP A 140 -4.45 -18.51 2.21
CA TRP A 140 -4.97 -17.40 1.42
C TRP A 140 -3.96 -17.05 0.34
N LYS A 141 -4.44 -16.77 -0.87
CA LYS A 141 -3.59 -16.37 -2.00
C LYS A 141 -4.09 -15.04 -2.55
N LYS A 142 -3.20 -14.04 -2.61
CA LYS A 142 -3.45 -12.77 -3.31
C LYS A 142 -3.61 -13.08 -4.80
N ILE A 143 -4.74 -12.71 -5.38
CA ILE A 143 -4.96 -12.81 -6.82
C ILE A 143 -4.54 -11.49 -7.44
N ASP A 144 -3.41 -11.55 -8.13
CA ASP A 144 -2.98 -10.48 -9.03
C ASP A 144 -3.86 -10.53 -10.29
N ASN A 145 -4.58 -9.45 -10.59
CA ASN A 145 -5.28 -9.28 -11.86
C ASN A 145 -4.32 -8.92 -13.00
#